data_AF-A0A535XNG9-F1
#
_entry.id   AF-A0A535XNG9-F1
#
_cell.length_a   1.000
_cell.length_b   1.000
_cell.length_c   1.000
_cell.angle_alpha   90.00
_cell.angle_beta   90.00
_cell.angle_gamma   90.00
#
_symmetry.space_group_name_H-M   'P 1'
#
loop_
_entity.id
_entity.type
_entity.pdbx_description
1 polymer ?
#
loop_
_entity_poly.entity_id
_entity_poly.type
_entity_poly.pdbx_seq_one_letter_code
_entity_poly.pdbx_strand_id
1 'polypeptide(L)' 'QYPVRRVGQPVDIANAIAFLCSDEASFITGQALAVDGGLTLQLQENLGVRLARYVQQHPETWFPY' A
#
# COMPACT_ATOMS: atom_id res chain seq x y z
N GLN A 1 -3.86 7.69 7.68
CA GLN A 1 -5.05 6.91 8.07
C GLN A 1 -5.16 5.74 7.11
N TYR A 2 -5.18 4.49 7.59
CA TYR A 2 -5.36 3.31 6.72
C TYR A 2 -6.75 3.33 6.06
N PRO A 3 -6.90 2.87 4.81
CA PRO A 3 -8.22 2.71 4.18
C PRO A 3 -9.20 1.89 5.02
N VAL A 4 -8.71 0.84 5.68
CA VAL A 4 -9.48 -0.01 6.61
C VAL A 4 -9.78 0.69 7.96
N ARG A 5 -9.29 1.91 8.19
CA ARG A 5 -9.57 2.79 9.35
C ARG A 5 -9.24 2.21 10.73
N ARG A 6 -8.33 1.25 10.81
CA ARG A 6 -7.76 0.76 12.07
C ARG A 6 -6.29 0.40 11.90
N VAL A 7 -5.57 0.32 13.02
CA VAL A 7 -4.21 -0.24 13.04
C VAL A 7 -4.29 -1.75 12.87
N GLY A 8 -3.36 -2.30 12.10
CA GLY A 8 -3.18 -3.75 11.95
C GLY A 8 -2.86 -4.41 13.29
N GLN A 9 -3.35 -5.63 13.47
CA GLN A 9 -3.08 -6.47 14.63
C GLN A 9 -2.27 -7.69 14.20
N PRO A 10 -1.50 -8.33 15.09
CA PRO A 10 -0.75 -9.54 14.74
C PRO A 10 -1.60 -10.65 14.09
N VAL A 11 -2.88 -10.75 14.48
CA VAL A 11 -3.83 -11.71 13.91
C VAL A 11 -4.11 -11.48 12.42
N ASP A 12 -4.00 -10.24 11.91
CA ASP A 12 -4.20 -9.95 10.49
C ASP A 12 -3.12 -10.64 9.64
N ILE A 13 -1.87 -10.61 10.12
CA ILE A 13 -0.74 -11.29 9.48
C ILE A 13 -0.87 -12.81 9.64
N ALA A 14 -1.22 -13.28 10.85
CA ALA A 14 -1.39 -14.70 11.11
C ALA A 14 -2.45 -15.34 10.20
N ASN A 15 -3.58 -14.66 9.98
CA ASN A 15 -4.63 -15.14 9.08
C ASN A 15 -4.16 -15.20 7.62
N ALA A 16 -3.40 -14.21 7.16
CA ALA A 16 -2.84 -14.22 5.80
C ALA A 16 -1.85 -15.38 5.60
N ILE A 17 -1.00 -15.64 6.61
CA ILE A 17 -0.10 -16.80 6.61
C ILE A 17 -0.90 -18.10 6.59
N ALA A 18 -1.90 -18.23 7.47
CA ALA A 18 -2.73 -19.42 7.55
C ALA A 18 -3.41 -19.73 6.21
N PHE A 19 -3.93 -18.71 5.52
CA PHE A 19 -4.46 -18.86 4.16
C PHE A 19 -3.38 -19.31 3.16
N LEU A 20 -2.23 -18.66 3.10
CA LEU A 20 -1.17 -19.02 2.15
C LEU A 20 -0.59 -20.42 2.40
N CYS A 21 -0.67 -20.94 3.62
CA CYS A 21 -0.26 -22.30 3.97
C CYS A 21 -1.37 -23.36 3.80
N SER A 22 -2.58 -22.95 3.44
CA SER A 22 -3.73 -23.85 3.29
C SER A 22 -3.84 -24.44 1.88
N ASP A 23 -4.63 -25.51 1.73
CA ASP A 23 -4.87 -26.17 0.43
C ASP A 23 -5.61 -25.24 -0.56
N GLU A 24 -6.37 -24.29 -0.04
CA GLU A 24 -7.07 -23.25 -0.81
C GLU A 24 -6.11 -22.34 -1.59
N ALA A 25 -4.85 -22.23 -1.15
CA ALA A 25 -3.80 -21.46 -1.82
C ALA A 25 -2.85 -22.32 -2.68
N SER A 26 -3.18 -23.60 -2.92
CA SER A 26 -2.29 -24.58 -3.57
C SER A 26 -1.75 -24.20 -4.96
N PHE A 27 -2.37 -23.24 -5.65
CA PHE A 27 -1.91 -22.73 -6.95
C PHE A 27 -1.27 -21.33 -6.89
N ILE A 28 -1.12 -20.75 -5.69
CA ILE A 28 -0.53 -19.43 -5.48
C ILE A 28 0.95 -19.61 -5.13
N THR A 29 1.83 -19.09 -5.99
CA THR A 29 3.27 -19.06 -5.72
C THR A 29 3.92 -17.81 -6.32
N GLY A 30 5.07 -17.41 -5.78
CA GLY A 30 5.84 -16.24 -6.25
C GLY A 30 5.16 -14.89 -6.05
N GLN A 31 4.10 -14.80 -5.22
CA GLN A 31 3.36 -13.57 -4.99
C GLN A 31 3.76 -12.89 -3.67
N ALA A 32 3.79 -11.57 -3.68
CA ALA A 32 3.87 -10.75 -2.47
C ALA A 32 2.46 -10.24 -2.11
N LEU A 33 1.89 -10.75 -1.02
CA LEU A 33 0.58 -10.33 -0.54
C LEU A 33 0.73 -9.17 0.46
N ALA A 34 0.28 -7.97 0.08
CA ALA A 34 0.25 -6.83 0.99
C ALA A 34 -0.85 -6.99 2.05
N VAL A 35 -0.47 -6.93 3.34
CA VAL A 35 -1.39 -6.99 4.49
C VAL A 35 -1.16 -5.75 5.35
N ASP A 36 -1.56 -4.60 4.83
CA ASP A 36 -1.18 -3.28 5.39
C ASP A 36 -2.38 -2.34 5.57
N GLY A 37 -3.60 -2.88 5.51
CA GLY A 37 -4.82 -2.10 5.62
C GLY A 37 -5.08 -1.15 4.45
N GLY A 38 -4.36 -1.28 3.33
CA GLY A 38 -4.47 -0.49 2.10
C GLY A 38 -3.43 0.63 1.97
N LEU A 39 -2.38 0.62 2.79
CA LEU A 39 -1.37 1.69 2.81
C LEU A 39 -0.56 1.77 1.51
N THR A 40 -0.21 0.62 0.92
CA THR A 40 0.57 0.53 -0.33
C THR A 40 -0.13 1.26 -1.47
N LEU A 41 -1.46 1.13 -1.58
CA LEU A 41 -2.25 1.84 -2.60
C LEU A 41 -2.31 3.35 -2.32
N GLN A 42 -2.57 3.73 -1.07
CA GLN A 42 -2.78 5.13 -0.70
C GLN A 42 -1.48 5.97 -0.76
N LEU A 43 -0.32 5.38 -0.49
CA LEU A 43 0.96 6.10 -0.53
C LEU A 43 1.32 6.56 -1.96
N GLN A 44 1.04 5.72 -2.96
CA GLN A 44 1.32 6.06 -4.35
C GLN A 44 0.45 7.22 -4.85
N GLU A 45 -0.85 7.18 -4.56
CA GLU A 45 -1.77 8.24 -4.96
C GLU A 45 -1.46 9.58 -4.26
N ASN A 46 -1.19 9.55 -2.96
CA ASN A 46 -0.96 10.79 -2.21
C ASN A 46 0.34 11.48 -2.60
N LEU A 47 1.42 10.75 -2.90
CA LEU A 47 2.66 11.38 -3.33
C LEU A 47 2.50 12.09 -4.68
N GLY A 48 1.90 11.41 -5.67
CA GLY A 48 1.65 12.01 -6.99
C GLY A 48 0.77 13.25 -6.92
N VAL A 49 -0.35 13.17 -6.19
CA VAL A 49 -1.26 14.32 -6.01
C VAL A 49 -0.60 15.46 -5.24
N ARG A 50 0.19 15.16 -4.20
CA ARG A 50 0.90 16.20 -3.44
C ARG A 50 1.98 16.88 -4.27
N LEU A 51 2.72 16.13 -5.07
CA LEU A 51 3.73 16.68 -5.97
C LEU A 51 3.09 17.57 -7.05
N ALA A 52 2.02 17.10 -7.66
CA ALA A 52 1.28 17.86 -8.67
C ALA A 52 0.74 19.19 -8.11
N ARG A 53 0.16 19.17 -6.90
CA ARG A 53 -0.26 20.40 -6.22
C ARG A 53 0.90 21.32 -5.89
N TYR A 54 2.01 20.76 -5.42
CA TYR A 54 3.21 21.54 -5.11
C TYR A 54 3.72 22.29 -6.34
N VAL A 55 3.81 21.63 -7.50
CA VAL A 55 4.23 22.28 -8.76
C VAL A 55 3.25 23.34 -9.22
N GLN A 56 1.94 23.11 -9.09
CA GLN A 56 0.95 24.13 -9.42
C GLN A 56 1.07 25.38 -8.53
N GLN A 57 1.43 25.19 -7.25
CA GLN A 57 1.60 26.28 -6.29
C GLN A 57 2.96 26.98 -6.43
N HIS A 58 3.96 26.27 -6.94
CA HIS A 58 5.34 26.71 -7.10
C HIS A 58 5.79 26.52 -8.55
N PRO A 59 5.28 27.33 -9.50
CA PRO A 59 5.63 27.21 -10.92
C PRO A 59 7.12 27.44 -11.21
N GLU A 60 7.85 28.08 -10.29
CA GLU A 60 9.30 28.26 -10.30
C GLU A 60 10.08 26.99 -9.96
N THR A 61 9.40 25.92 -9.53
CA THR A 61 10.05 24.67 -9.14
C THR A 61 10.84 24.10 -10.30
N TRP A 62 12.17 24.10 -10.15
CA TRP A 62 13.07 23.44 -11.08
C TRP A 62 13.18 21.95 -10.76
N PHE A 63 12.87 21.10 -11.73
CA PHE A 63 13.17 19.68 -11.63
C PHE A 63 14.60 19.43 -12.11
N PRO A 64 15.45 18.77 -11.30
CA PRO A 64 16.85 18.55 -11.66
C PRO A 64 17.08 17.45 -12.71
N TYR A 65 16.04 17.08 -13.48
CA TYR A 65 16.07 16.06 -14.52
C TYR A 65 15.34 16.55 -15.77
#